data_AF-A0A645F544-F1
#
_entry.id   AF-A0A645F544-F1
#
_cell.length_a   1.000
_cell.length_b   1.000
_cell.length_c   1.000
_cell.angle_alpha   90.00
_cell.angle_beta   90.00
_cell.angle_gamma   90.00
#
_symmetry.space_group_name_H-M   'P 1'
#
loop_
_entity.id
_entity.type
_entity.pdbx_description
1 polymer ?
#
loop_
_entity_poly.entity_id
_entity_poly.type
_entity_poly.pdbx_seq_one_letter_code
_entity_poly.pdbx_strand_id
1 'polypeptide(L)'
;MLIVGSLFDAKKIMDEHKSLNKINIGGLRPRPNCKELNEKASFTVEDITIIKKLLERKITVSVRTLPQDKAIILTEEIVQSLT
;
A
#
# COMPACT_ATOMS: atom_id res chain seq x y z
N MET A 1 6.51 14.99 6.28
CA MET A 1 5.47 13.95 6.16
C MET A 1 4.66 14.26 4.92
N LEU A 2 4.44 13.29 4.03
CA LEU A 2 3.60 13.47 2.84
C LEU A 2 2.29 12.69 3.06
N ILE A 3 1.17 13.30 2.73
CA ILE A 3 -0.15 12.66 2.76
C ILE A 3 -0.70 12.70 1.34
N VAL A 4 -1.19 11.56 0.87
CA VAL A 4 -1.71 11.38 -0.49
C VAL A 4 -3.06 10.69 -0.45
N GLY A 5 -3.90 10.97 -1.44
CA GLY A 5 -5.26 10.43 -1.51
C GLY A 5 -5.35 9.05 -2.17
N SER A 6 -4.29 8.58 -2.82
CA SER A 6 -4.30 7.31 -3.56
C SER A 6 -2.92 6.66 -3.65
N LEU A 7 -2.89 5.34 -3.87
CA LEU A 7 -1.66 4.60 -4.17
C LEU A 7 -1.04 5.02 -5.51
N PHE A 8 -1.85 5.49 -6.46
CA PHE A 8 -1.37 5.98 -7.75
C PHE A 8 -0.51 7.24 -7.57
N ASP A 9 -1.00 8.22 -6.82
CA ASP A 9 -0.25 9.45 -6.53
C ASP A 9 1.00 9.13 -5.70
N ALA A 10 0.86 8.23 -4.73
CA ALA A 10 1.99 7.74 -3.95
C ALA A 10 3.08 7.17 -4.87
N LYS A 11 2.73 6.29 -5.81
CA LYS A 11 3.68 5.69 -6.74
C LYS A 11 4.42 6.75 -7.56
N LYS A 12 3.71 7.75 -8.10
CA LYS A 12 4.32 8.84 -8.87
C LYS A 12 5.37 9.59 -8.05
N ILE A 13 5.01 10.01 -6.84
CA ILE A 13 5.93 10.69 -5.92
C ILE A 13 7.15 9.80 -5.62
N MET A 14 6.93 8.53 -5.32
CA MET A 14 8.02 7.59 -5.04
C MET A 14 8.91 7.36 -6.26
N ASP A 15 8.36 7.38 -7.48
CA ASP A 15 9.13 7.24 -8.73
C ASP A 15 10.05 8.44 -8.96
N GLU A 16 9.59 9.65 -8.65
CA GLU A 16 10.36 10.89 -8.79
C GLU A 16 11.36 11.10 -7.64
N HIS A 17 11.04 10.65 -6.43
CA HIS A 17 11.88 10.83 -5.24
C HIS A 17 12.48 9.50 -4.76
N LYS A 18 13.65 9.15 -5.30
CA LYS A 18 14.34 7.89 -5.01
C LYS A 18 14.79 7.71 -3.55
N SER A 19 14.85 8.79 -2.76
CA SER A 19 15.20 8.74 -1.34
C SER A 19 14.09 8.20 -0.46
N LEU A 20 12.84 8.17 -0.94
CA LEU A 20 11.71 7.63 -0.20
C LEU A 20 11.73 6.09 -0.27
N ASN A 21 11.70 5.45 0.90
CA ASN A 21 11.84 3.99 1.02
C ASN A 21 10.72 3.32 1.84
N LYS A 22 9.77 4.11 2.35
CA LYS A 22 8.67 3.61 3.18
C LYS A 22 7.37 4.32 2.82
N ILE A 23 6.28 3.55 2.81
CA ILE A 23 4.92 4.05 2.67
C ILE A 23 4.01 3.37 3.71
N ASN A 24 3.15 4.16 4.33
CA ASN A 24 2.10 3.66 5.20
C ASN A 24 0.72 3.90 4.57
N ILE A 25 -0.07 2.85 4.48
CA ILE A 25 -1.47 2.89 4.06
C ILE A 25 -2.30 3.03 5.33
N GLY A 26 -2.75 4.26 5.59
CA GLY A 26 -3.61 4.58 6.74
C GLY A 26 -5.05 4.12 6.56
N GLY A 27 -5.50 4.02 5.31
CA GLY A 27 -6.79 3.43 4.97
C GLY A 27 -7.07 3.54 3.48
N LEU A 28 -7.68 2.51 2.91
CA LEU A 28 -8.22 2.51 1.56
C LEU A 28 -9.65 1.99 1.63
N ARG A 29 -10.59 2.86 1.27
CA ARG A 29 -12.01 2.51 1.31
C ARG A 29 -12.30 1.36 0.34
N PRO A 30 -13.19 0.42 0.70
CA PRO A 30 -13.66 -0.60 -0.21
C PRO A 30 -14.22 0.02 -1.50
N ARG A 31 -13.90 -0.61 -2.63
CA ARG A 31 -14.36 -0.25 -3.98
C ARG A 31 -14.86 -1.52 -4.67
N PRO A 32 -15.68 -1.43 -5.74
CA PRO A 32 -16.07 -2.61 -6.48
C PRO A 32 -14.85 -3.44 -6.90
N ASN A 33 -14.94 -4.77 -6.76
CA ASN A 33 -13.89 -5.73 -7.10
C ASN A 33 -12.58 -5.58 -6.28
N CYS A 34 -12.65 -5.02 -5.08
CA CYS A 34 -11.50 -5.06 -4.17
C CYS A 34 -11.44 -6.37 -3.39
N LYS A 35 -10.22 -6.76 -3.01
CA LYS A 35 -9.94 -7.81 -2.03
C LYS A 35 -9.58 -7.16 -0.70
N GLU A 36 -10.22 -7.64 0.35
CA GLU A 36 -10.00 -7.11 1.69
C GLU A 36 -8.77 -7.75 2.32
N LEU A 37 -7.88 -6.93 2.88
CA LEU A 37 -6.82 -7.39 3.78
C LEU A 37 -7.29 -7.29 5.23
N ASN A 38 -7.97 -6.19 5.58
CA ASN A 38 -8.63 -5.97 6.86
C ASN A 38 -9.70 -4.88 6.73
N GLU A 39 -10.40 -4.59 7.84
CA GLU A 39 -11.47 -3.58 7.92
C GLU A 39 -11.09 -2.17 7.40
N LYS A 40 -9.79 -1.85 7.32
CA LYS A 40 -9.29 -0.52 6.97
C LYS A 40 -8.59 -0.48 5.62
N ALA A 41 -8.29 -1.63 5.03
CA ALA A 41 -7.54 -1.74 3.78
C ALA A 41 -8.14 -2.81 2.87
N SER A 42 -8.71 -2.34 1.76
CA SER A 42 -9.10 -3.17 0.63
C SER A 42 -8.40 -2.68 -0.62
N PHE A 43 -8.01 -3.62 -1.49
CA PHE A 43 -7.17 -3.36 -2.65
C PHE A 43 -7.83 -3.85 -3.92
N THR A 44 -7.88 -3.01 -4.95
CA THR A 44 -8.22 -3.46 -6.30
C THR A 44 -7.01 -4.14 -6.96
N VAL A 45 -7.22 -4.72 -8.13
CA VAL A 45 -6.14 -5.30 -8.95
C VAL A 45 -5.08 -4.25 -9.28
N GLU A 46 -5.49 -3.01 -9.54
CA GLU A 46 -4.58 -1.88 -9.80
C GLU A 46 -3.76 -1.52 -8.56
N ASP A 47 -4.40 -1.46 -7.38
CA ASP A 47 -3.71 -1.21 -6.11
C ASP A 47 -2.64 -2.29 -5.86
N ILE A 48 -3.01 -3.56 -6.05
CA ILE A 48 -2.10 -4.70 -5.90
C ILE A 48 -0.93 -4.60 -6.87
N THR A 49 -1.19 -4.23 -8.12
CA THR A 49 -0.15 -4.03 -9.14
C THR A 49 0.82 -2.91 -8.75
N ILE A 50 0.32 -1.82 -8.17
CA ILE A 50 1.14 -0.73 -7.65
C ILE A 50 1.99 -1.21 -6.47
N ILE A 51 1.39 -1.92 -5.51
CA ILE A 51 2.09 -2.45 -4.34
C ILE A 51 3.23 -3.38 -4.76
N LYS A 52 2.99 -4.32 -5.70
CA LYS A 52 4.04 -5.20 -6.24
C LYS A 52 5.23 -4.41 -6.79
N LYS A 53 4.98 -3.39 -7.62
CA LYS A 53 6.03 -2.50 -8.17
C LYS A 53 6.80 -1.74 -7.09
N LEU A 54 6.14 -1.36 -5.99
CA LEU A 54 6.81 -0.71 -4.87
C LEU A 54 7.71 -1.71 -4.12
N LEU A 55 7.23 -2.94 -3.89
CA LEU A 55 8.00 -4.01 -3.25
C LEU A 55 9.23 -4.41 -4.09
N GLU A 56 9.10 -4.54 -5.41
CA GLU A 56 10.21 -4.78 -6.34
C GLU A 56 11.32 -3.73 -6.22
N ARG A 57 10.93 -2.48 -5.92
CA ARG A 57 11.84 -1.36 -5.66
C ARG A 57 12.41 -1.34 -4.23
N LYS A 58 12.17 -2.38 -3.44
CA LYS A 58 12.54 -2.51 -2.02
C LYS A 58 11.95 -1.40 -1.14
N ILE A 59 10.81 -0.82 -1.53
CA ILE A 59 10.05 0.11 -0.70
C ILE A 59 9.26 -0.72 0.32
N THR A 60 9.40 -0.40 1.60
CA THR A 60 8.56 -1.02 2.63
C THR A 60 7.16 -0.45 2.56
N VAL A 61 6.18 -1.32 2.31
CA VAL A 61 4.76 -0.97 2.33
C VAL A 61 4.14 -1.54 3.60
N SER A 62 3.52 -0.69 4.42
CA SER A 62 2.81 -1.11 5.62
C SER A 62 1.36 -0.66 5.63
N VAL A 63 0.49 -1.41 6.28
CA VAL A 63 -0.89 -1.02 6.58
C VAL A 63 -1.00 -0.79 8.08
N ARG A 64 -1.33 0.45 8.46
CA ARG A 64 -1.54 0.85 9.84
C ARG A 64 -2.34 2.15 9.89
N THR A 65 -3.47 2.13 10.59
CA THR A 65 -4.38 3.28 10.70
C THR A 65 -3.88 4.28 11.73
N LEU A 66 -3.66 3.83 12.97
CA LEU A 66 -3.20 4.65 14.09
C LEU A 66 -1.78 4.27 14.51
N PRO A 67 -0.96 5.19 15.05
CA PRO A 67 0.42 4.89 15.43
C PRO A 67 0.58 3.71 16.40
N GLN A 68 -0.39 3.52 17.31
CA GLN A 68 -0.42 2.44 18.29
C GLN A 68 -0.82 1.07 17.71
N ASP A 69 -1.45 1.06 16.53
CA ASP A 69 -1.89 -0.19 15.92
C ASP A 69 -0.67 -1.02 15.47
N LYS A 70 -0.80 -2.34 15.52
CA LYS A 70 0.22 -3.23 14.95
C LYS A 70 0.28 -3.03 13.44
N ALA A 71 1.45 -2.63 12.94
CA ALA A 71 1.65 -2.49 11.50
C ALA A 71 1.69 -3.87 10.82
N ILE A 72 0.92 -4.03 9.75
CA ILE A 72 1.04 -5.16 8.84
C ILE A 72 2.02 -4.75 7.75
N ILE A 73 3.19 -5.40 7.70
CA ILE A 73 4.14 -5.20 6.59
C ILE A 73 3.69 -6.09 5.43
N LEU A 74 3.48 -5.50 4.25
CA LEU A 74 3.10 -6.26 3.08
C LEU A 74 4.32 -6.95 2.49
N THR A 75 4.24 -8.27 2.38
CA THR A 75 5.20 -9.12 1.66
C THR A 75 4.62 -9.54 0.32
N GLU A 76 5.45 -10.05 -0.59
CA GLU A 76 4.98 -10.61 -1.86
C GLU A 76 3.94 -11.72 -1.64
N GLU A 77 4.15 -12.57 -0.63
CA GLU A 77 3.24 -13.65 -0.24
C GLU A 77 1.86 -13.13 0.19
N ILE A 78 1.83 -12.11 1.06
CA ILE A 78 0.57 -11.47 1.49
C ILE A 78 -0.13 -10.88 0.27
N VAL A 79 0.59 -10.17 -0.58
CA VAL A 79 0.02 -9.53 -1.77
C VAL A 79 -0.48 -10.56 -2.79
N GLN A 80 0.16 -11.73 -2.88
CA GLN A 80 -0.25 -12.81 -3.77
C GLN A 80 -1.51 -13.53 -3.27
N SER A 81 -1.74 -13.60 -1.96
CA SER A 81 -3.01 -14.08 -1.40
C SER A 81 -4.21 -13.16 -1.70
N LEU A 82 -3.95 -11.93 -2.13
CA LEU A 82 -4.96 -10.93 -2.48
C LEU A 82 -5.27 -10.89 -3.99
N THR A 83 -4.67 -11.77 -4.80
CA THR A 83 -4.96 -11.89 -6.24
C THR A 83 -5.94 -13.01 -6.56
#